data_AF-A0A7J7H6Y0-F1
#
_entry.id   AF-A0A7J7H6Y0-F1
#
_cell.length_a   1.000
_cell.length_b   1.000
_cell.length_c   1.000
_cell.angle_alpha   90.00
_cell.angle_beta   90.00
_cell.angle_gamma   90.00
#
_symmetry.space_group_name_H-M   'P 1'
#
loop_
_entity.id
_entity.type
_entity.pdbx_description
1 polymer ?
#
loop_
_entity_poly.entity_id
_entity_poly.type
_entity_poly.pdbx_seq_one_letter_code
_entity_poly.pdbx_strand_id
1 'polypeptide(L)'
;MSFSSSSSVSCTLSWKSSSLFLQLGFLSGRRNGVSASPPRKFPSHNFPRASSSSPPSDLLLVKAARGDPVSRPPAWMMRQAGRYMAVYRKLAEKYPSFRERSETTDLIVEISLQPWEAFHPDGVIIFSDILTPLPAFGVPFDIEEVRGPVIQTPLRSEEGLKALHPIDLEKLHFVGESLRILRQEIVSLVRTQCPGTLLVLYINGNGGFLERMKGTGVDVIGLDWTVDMADGRKRLGSGISIQGNVDPACLFSPLPALTDEIKRVVKCAGPRGHILNLGHGVLVGTPEEAVAHFFDVARSLKFDTLSEDHLMEEPKLVV
;
A
#
# COMPACT_ATOMS: atom_id res chain seq x y z
N MET A 1 -6.44 43.98 -38.44
CA MET A 1 -7.85 44.41 -38.53
C MET A 1 -8.68 43.17 -38.25
N SER A 2 -9.01 42.87 -37.00
CA SER A 2 -10.14 43.37 -36.20
C SER A 2 -11.50 42.78 -36.59
N PHE A 3 -12.00 41.88 -35.71
CA PHE A 3 -13.37 41.77 -35.14
C PHE A 3 -14.56 41.52 -36.11
N SER A 4 -15.66 40.82 -35.78
CA SER A 4 -16.27 40.30 -34.54
C SER A 4 -17.50 39.41 -34.87
N SER A 5 -17.86 38.49 -33.95
CA SER A 5 -19.23 38.08 -33.48
C SER A 5 -20.29 37.55 -34.48
N SER A 6 -21.29 36.70 -34.18
CA SER A 6 -21.80 35.99 -32.98
C SER A 6 -22.93 35.05 -33.44
N SER A 7 -23.14 33.91 -32.75
CA SER A 7 -24.48 33.50 -32.29
C SER A 7 -24.45 32.22 -31.43
N SER A 8 -25.10 32.32 -30.27
CA SER A 8 -25.22 31.39 -29.16
C SER A 8 -26.33 30.35 -29.33
N VAL A 9 -26.15 29.15 -28.75
CA VAL A 9 -27.26 28.37 -28.17
C VAL A 9 -26.80 27.75 -26.85
N SER A 10 -27.53 28.09 -25.79
CA SER A 10 -27.41 27.58 -24.42
C SER A 10 -28.30 26.36 -24.25
N CYS A 11 -27.85 25.33 -23.54
CA CYS A 11 -28.71 24.30 -22.98
C CYS A 11 -28.30 24.00 -21.54
N THR A 12 -29.10 24.52 -20.61
CA THR A 12 -29.04 24.27 -19.17
C THR A 12 -29.96 23.11 -18.82
N LEU A 13 -29.45 22.07 -18.16
CA LEU A 13 -30.29 21.07 -17.50
C LEU A 13 -30.05 21.09 -15.99
N SER A 14 -31.10 21.56 -15.32
CA SER A 14 -31.27 21.76 -13.88
C SER A 14 -31.49 20.43 -13.17
N TRP A 15 -30.67 20.13 -12.15
CA TRP A 15 -30.99 19.10 -11.16
C TRP A 15 -32.04 19.63 -10.18
N LYS A 16 -33.18 18.93 -10.07
CA LYS A 16 -34.12 19.09 -8.96
C LYS A 16 -34.23 17.79 -8.18
N SER A 17 -34.02 17.92 -6.89
CA SER A 17 -34.19 16.91 -5.85
C SER A 17 -35.67 16.67 -5.53
N SER A 18 -35.98 15.45 -5.10
CA SER A 18 -36.91 15.06 -4.02
C SER A 18 -38.05 14.06 -4.34
N SER A 19 -38.18 13.12 -3.39
CA SER A 19 -39.27 12.16 -3.13
C SER A 19 -39.30 10.86 -3.93
N LEU A 20 -38.98 9.74 -3.25
CA LEU A 20 -39.92 8.64 -3.06
C LEU A 20 -39.47 7.77 -1.87
N PHE A 21 -39.83 8.26 -0.67
CA PHE A 21 -40.03 7.42 0.50
C PHE A 21 -41.41 6.75 0.35
N LEU A 22 -41.51 5.49 0.80
CA LEU A 22 -42.75 4.71 1.02
C LEU A 22 -43.55 4.25 -0.21
N GLN A 23 -43.41 2.96 -0.55
CA GLN A 23 -44.60 2.12 -0.69
C GLN A 23 -44.33 0.70 -0.19
N LEU A 24 -45.01 0.38 0.91
CA LEU A 24 -44.97 -0.83 1.71
C LEU A 24 -45.65 -2.01 1.00
N GLY A 25 -45.13 -3.21 1.26
CA GLY A 25 -45.77 -4.49 0.93
C GLY A 25 -45.15 -5.66 1.70
N PHE A 26 -45.02 -5.55 3.02
CA PHE A 26 -44.60 -6.66 3.88
C PHE A 26 -45.77 -7.63 4.11
N LEU A 27 -45.64 -8.85 3.61
CA LEU A 27 -46.38 -10.02 4.09
C LEU A 27 -45.57 -10.72 5.18
N SER A 28 -46.21 -10.94 6.31
CA SER A 28 -45.63 -11.51 7.52
C SER A 28 -45.26 -12.99 7.35
N GLY A 29 -44.00 -13.32 7.67
CA GLY A 29 -43.55 -14.69 7.91
C GLY A 29 -42.67 -14.73 9.16
N ARG A 30 -43.26 -15.16 10.29
CA ARG A 30 -42.51 -15.52 11.52
C ARG A 30 -41.53 -16.65 11.21
N ARG A 31 -40.25 -16.50 11.59
CA ARG A 31 -39.46 -17.56 12.24
C ARG A 31 -38.13 -17.05 12.84
N ASN A 32 -38.01 -17.32 14.14
CA ASN A 32 -36.85 -17.63 14.97
C ASN A 32 -35.74 -16.58 15.12
N GLY A 33 -35.72 -16.00 16.34
CA GLY A 33 -34.74 -15.04 16.79
C GLY A 33 -33.33 -15.64 16.95
N VAL A 34 -32.37 -14.92 16.36
CA VAL A 34 -31.01 -14.85 16.83
C VAL A 34 -30.89 -13.47 17.47
N SER A 35 -30.65 -13.42 18.78
CA SER A 35 -30.44 -12.19 19.53
C SER A 35 -29.14 -11.54 19.04
N ALA A 36 -29.25 -10.51 18.20
CA ALA A 36 -28.11 -9.68 17.82
C ALA A 36 -27.63 -8.91 19.05
N SER A 37 -26.42 -9.24 19.52
CA SER A 37 -25.72 -8.44 20.52
C SER A 37 -25.53 -7.01 20.00
N PRO A 38 -25.69 -5.97 20.84
CA PRO A 38 -25.47 -4.59 20.40
C PRO A 38 -24.00 -4.41 19.99
N PRO A 39 -23.70 -3.50 19.04
CA PRO A 39 -22.33 -3.18 18.68
C PRO A 39 -21.57 -2.75 19.94
N ARG A 40 -20.38 -3.33 20.16
CA ARG A 40 -19.51 -2.91 21.26
C ARG A 40 -19.19 -1.42 21.04
N LYS A 41 -19.55 -0.59 22.01
CA LYS A 41 -19.07 0.81 22.04
C LYS A 41 -17.56 0.75 22.21
N PHE A 42 -16.83 1.20 21.20
CA PHE A 42 -15.42 1.48 21.35
C PHE A 42 -15.21 2.43 22.54
N PRO A 43 -14.18 2.23 23.37
CA PRO A 43 -13.75 3.29 24.27
C PRO A 43 -13.41 4.50 23.40
N SER A 44 -14.04 5.64 23.70
CA SER A 44 -13.67 6.90 23.07
C SER A 44 -12.25 7.22 23.48
N HIS A 45 -11.27 6.84 22.66
CA HIS A 45 -9.95 7.42 22.74
C HIS A 45 -10.12 8.90 22.40
N ASN A 46 -10.08 9.76 23.42
CA ASN A 46 -9.91 11.19 23.25
C ASN A 46 -8.56 11.42 22.59
N PHE A 47 -8.53 11.36 21.25
CA PHE A 47 -7.45 11.99 20.52
C PHE A 47 -7.48 13.47 20.89
N PRO A 48 -6.39 14.04 21.44
CA PRO A 48 -6.34 15.47 21.69
C PRO A 48 -6.65 16.16 20.35
N ARG A 49 -7.76 16.88 20.30
CA ARG A 49 -8.12 17.69 19.14
C ARG A 49 -7.04 18.75 19.02
N ALA A 50 -6.10 18.54 18.10
CA ALA A 50 -5.02 19.47 17.85
C ALA A 50 -5.62 20.83 17.48
N SER A 51 -5.62 21.74 18.45
CA SER A 51 -5.87 23.15 18.23
C SER A 51 -4.57 23.78 17.77
N SER A 52 -4.36 23.91 16.47
CA SER A 52 -3.36 24.84 15.94
C SER A 52 -3.67 25.25 14.51
N SER A 53 -3.77 26.56 14.32
CA SER A 53 -4.02 27.31 13.11
C SER A 53 -2.82 27.33 12.15
N SER A 54 -2.35 26.16 11.74
CA SER A 54 -1.35 25.97 10.68
C SER A 54 -1.83 24.83 9.78
N PRO A 55 -1.65 24.92 8.44
CA PRO A 55 -1.93 23.77 7.59
C PRO A 55 -1.12 22.58 8.14
N PRO A 56 -1.70 21.37 8.24
CA PRO A 56 -0.99 20.22 8.77
C PRO A 56 0.32 20.11 8.00
N SER A 57 1.45 20.23 8.71
CA SER A 57 2.75 19.99 8.11
C SER A 57 2.69 18.62 7.45
N ASP A 58 2.92 18.56 6.13
CA ASP A 58 2.79 17.32 5.38
C ASP A 58 3.56 16.20 6.10
N LEU A 59 2.90 15.06 6.32
CA LEU A 59 3.47 13.91 7.02
C LEU A 59 4.75 13.44 6.33
N LEU A 60 5.72 12.96 7.10
CA LEU A 60 7.06 12.60 6.59
C LEU A 60 7.02 11.66 5.38
N LEU A 61 6.16 10.64 5.43
CA LEU A 61 5.96 9.69 4.33
C LEU A 61 5.42 10.37 3.07
N VAL A 62 4.45 11.28 3.23
CA VAL A 62 3.84 12.04 2.11
C VAL A 62 4.87 12.97 1.48
N LYS A 63 5.68 13.66 2.29
CA LYS A 63 6.78 14.51 1.82
C LYS A 63 7.80 13.71 1.01
N ALA A 64 8.29 12.59 1.56
CA ALA A 64 9.26 11.76 0.86
C ALA A 64 8.69 11.18 -0.43
N ALA A 65 7.43 10.75 -0.44
CA ALA A 65 6.75 10.25 -1.62
C ALA A 65 6.63 11.32 -2.73
N ARG A 66 6.41 12.60 -2.38
CA ARG A 66 6.45 13.74 -3.31
C ARG A 66 7.86 14.13 -3.78
N GLY A 67 8.89 13.60 -3.14
CA GLY A 67 10.29 13.99 -3.39
C GLY A 67 10.72 15.25 -2.66
N ASP A 68 9.91 15.74 -1.71
CA ASP A 68 10.24 16.91 -0.90
C ASP A 68 11.45 16.61 0.02
N PRO A 69 12.23 17.64 0.39
CA PRO A 69 13.26 17.49 1.39
C PRO A 69 12.71 17.00 2.74
N VAL A 70 13.34 15.97 3.27
CA VAL A 70 13.06 15.34 4.56
C VAL A 70 14.36 15.19 5.34
N SER A 71 14.30 15.13 6.67
CA SER A 71 15.50 15.02 7.52
C SER A 71 16.03 13.59 7.64
N ARG A 72 15.18 12.59 7.38
CA ARG A 72 15.47 11.16 7.44
C ARG A 72 14.56 10.39 6.48
N PRO A 73 14.87 9.14 6.09
CA PRO A 73 13.93 8.32 5.34
C PRO A 73 12.71 7.96 6.23
N PRO A 74 11.47 8.14 5.77
CA PRO A 74 10.32 7.51 6.40
C PRO A 74 10.37 6.00 6.22
N ALA A 75 9.87 5.24 7.20
CA ALA A 75 9.87 3.79 7.16
C ALA A 75 8.51 3.17 7.50
N TRP A 76 8.14 2.13 6.75
CA TRP A 76 7.06 1.20 7.06
C TRP A 76 7.41 -0.18 6.47
N MET A 77 6.66 -1.24 6.80
CA MET A 77 6.93 -2.58 6.29
C MET A 77 5.72 -3.20 5.59
N MET A 78 5.93 -3.80 4.42
CA MET A 78 4.92 -4.68 3.82
C MET A 78 4.62 -5.87 4.76
N ARG A 79 3.33 -6.24 4.89
CA ARG A 79 2.86 -7.23 5.88
C ARG A 79 3.26 -6.89 7.33
N GLN A 80 3.35 -5.59 7.67
CA GLN A 80 3.63 -5.12 9.03
C GLN A 80 2.69 -5.70 10.08
N ALA A 81 1.41 -5.95 9.75
CA ALA A 81 0.49 -6.70 10.59
C ALA A 81 0.42 -8.14 10.09
N GLY A 82 0.85 -9.10 10.90
CA GLY A 82 0.89 -10.49 10.44
C GLY A 82 1.49 -11.47 11.44
N ARG A 83 1.64 -12.71 10.97
CA ARG A 83 1.97 -13.90 11.77
C ARG A 83 3.27 -13.85 12.56
N TYR A 84 4.18 -12.92 12.28
CA TYR A 84 5.39 -12.73 13.07
C TYR A 84 5.09 -12.11 14.45
N MET A 85 3.99 -11.36 14.58
CA MET A 85 3.59 -10.74 15.84
C MET A 85 2.81 -11.70 16.73
N ALA A 86 3.19 -11.80 18.01
CA ALA A 86 2.47 -12.59 19.01
C ALA A 86 1.02 -12.12 19.19
N VAL A 87 0.80 -10.79 19.17
CA VAL A 87 -0.54 -10.19 19.29
C VAL A 87 -1.46 -10.57 18.14
N TYR A 88 -0.93 -10.62 16.91
CA TYR A 88 -1.68 -11.09 15.74
C TYR A 88 -2.04 -12.57 15.87
N ARG A 89 -1.08 -13.42 16.28
CA ARG A 89 -1.32 -14.86 16.45
C ARG A 89 -2.42 -15.14 17.48
N LYS A 90 -2.36 -14.46 18.63
CA LYS A 90 -3.40 -14.56 19.67
C LYS A 90 -4.78 -14.10 19.19
N LEU A 91 -4.84 -13.05 18.37
CA LEU A 91 -6.08 -12.60 17.74
C LEU A 91 -6.59 -13.64 16.73
N ALA A 92 -5.69 -14.22 15.93
CA ALA A 92 -6.02 -15.26 14.96
C ALA A 92 -6.55 -16.54 15.61
N GLU A 93 -6.07 -16.91 16.79
CA GLU A 93 -6.62 -18.04 17.57
C GLU A 93 -8.07 -17.77 18.00
N LYS A 94 -8.40 -16.52 18.34
CA LYS A 94 -9.75 -16.11 18.73
C LYS A 94 -10.70 -15.98 17.53
N TYR A 95 -10.17 -15.56 16.37
CA TYR A 95 -10.89 -15.37 15.11
C TYR A 95 -10.20 -16.19 14.01
N PRO A 96 -10.41 -17.51 13.98
CA PRO A 96 -9.65 -18.41 13.11
C PRO A 96 -9.89 -18.14 11.62
N SER A 97 -11.10 -17.70 11.26
CA SER A 97 -11.42 -17.31 9.90
C SER A 97 -10.61 -16.08 9.49
N PHE A 98 -9.76 -16.24 8.48
CA PHE A 98 -9.06 -15.11 7.89
C PHE A 98 -10.04 -14.11 7.28
N ARG A 99 -11.09 -14.59 6.60
CA ARG A 99 -12.13 -13.73 6.02
C ARG A 99 -12.84 -12.90 7.07
N GLU A 100 -13.18 -13.48 8.22
CA GLU A 100 -13.77 -12.74 9.33
C GLU A 100 -12.84 -11.58 9.75
N ARG A 101 -11.54 -11.83 9.87
CA ARG A 101 -10.54 -10.81 10.22
C ARG A 101 -10.33 -9.74 9.15
N SER A 102 -10.43 -10.09 7.87
CA SER A 102 -10.19 -9.18 6.74
C SER A 102 -11.46 -8.47 6.24
N GLU A 103 -12.64 -8.87 6.69
CA GLU A 103 -13.94 -8.32 6.27
C GLU A 103 -14.72 -7.68 7.42
N THR A 104 -14.31 -7.88 8.68
CA THR A 104 -14.92 -7.21 9.86
C THR A 104 -14.16 -5.93 10.19
N THR A 105 -14.84 -4.78 10.10
CA THR A 105 -14.24 -3.45 10.31
C THR A 105 -13.45 -3.33 11.61
N ASP A 106 -14.01 -3.75 12.73
CA ASP A 106 -13.35 -3.66 14.04
C ASP A 106 -12.04 -4.47 14.08
N LEU A 107 -12.04 -5.67 13.49
CA LEU A 107 -10.85 -6.53 13.41
C LEU A 107 -9.81 -5.96 12.43
N ILE A 108 -10.25 -5.42 11.30
CA ILE A 108 -9.38 -4.75 10.34
C ILE A 108 -8.64 -3.59 11.03
N VAL A 109 -9.36 -2.74 11.76
CA VAL A 109 -8.77 -1.60 12.47
C VAL A 109 -7.82 -2.08 13.56
N GLU A 110 -8.25 -3.01 14.41
CA GLU A 110 -7.43 -3.58 15.48
C GLU A 110 -6.13 -4.17 14.93
N ILE A 111 -6.21 -5.03 13.90
CA ILE A 111 -5.03 -5.66 13.28
C ILE A 111 -4.13 -4.62 12.61
N SER A 112 -4.69 -3.64 11.89
CA SER A 112 -3.91 -2.60 11.20
C SER A 112 -3.10 -1.73 12.17
N LEU A 113 -3.61 -1.51 13.39
CA LEU A 113 -2.97 -0.69 14.41
C LEU A 113 -1.95 -1.43 15.28
N GLN A 114 -1.93 -2.77 15.29
CA GLN A 114 -0.93 -3.54 16.06
C GLN A 114 0.52 -3.09 15.81
N PRO A 115 0.98 -2.91 14.55
CA PRO A 115 2.36 -2.49 14.29
C PRO A 115 2.58 -1.02 14.61
N TRP A 116 1.51 -0.21 14.52
CA TRP A 116 1.54 1.19 14.91
C TRP A 116 1.83 1.33 16.41
N GLU A 117 1.09 0.59 17.24
CA GLU A 117 1.26 0.57 18.68
C GLU A 117 2.62 -0.01 19.09
N ALA A 118 3.08 -1.06 18.40
CA ALA A 118 4.34 -1.73 18.73
C ALA A 118 5.58 -0.94 18.28
N PHE A 119 5.58 -0.39 17.07
CA PHE A 119 6.80 0.07 16.41
C PHE A 119 6.75 1.51 15.90
N HIS A 120 5.60 2.17 15.89
CA HIS A 120 5.43 3.56 15.44
C HIS A 120 6.06 3.83 14.04
N PRO A 121 5.67 3.10 12.98
CA PRO A 121 6.12 3.34 11.61
C PRO A 121 5.59 4.69 11.09
N ASP A 122 6.20 5.23 10.05
CA ASP A 122 5.76 6.47 9.40
C ASP A 122 4.55 6.26 8.45
N GLY A 123 4.14 5.00 8.27
CA GLY A 123 3.00 4.60 7.45
C GLY A 123 2.25 3.42 8.05
N VAL A 124 0.92 3.44 7.92
CA VAL A 124 0.05 2.33 8.28
C VAL A 124 -0.69 1.88 7.02
N ILE A 125 -0.58 0.58 6.70
CA ILE A 125 -1.34 -0.04 5.63
C ILE A 125 -2.54 -0.78 6.23
N ILE A 126 -3.69 -0.67 5.57
CA ILE A 126 -4.91 -1.39 5.98
C ILE A 126 -4.70 -2.90 5.87
N PHE A 127 -5.15 -3.64 6.88
CA PHE A 127 -5.26 -5.09 6.83
C PHE A 127 -6.47 -5.48 5.97
N SER A 128 -6.21 -5.92 4.75
CA SER A 128 -7.22 -6.42 3.82
C SER A 128 -6.56 -7.42 2.87
N ASP A 129 -7.37 -8.28 2.26
CA ASP A 129 -6.90 -9.23 1.27
C ASP A 129 -7.05 -8.68 -0.14
N ILE A 130 -6.03 -8.86 -0.98
CA ILE A 130 -6.07 -8.40 -2.37
C ILE A 130 -7.12 -9.16 -3.21
N LEU A 131 -7.54 -10.36 -2.77
CA LEU A 131 -8.56 -11.18 -3.41
C LEU A 131 -9.96 -10.89 -2.87
N THR A 132 -10.14 -10.03 -1.87
CA THR A 132 -11.46 -9.59 -1.37
C THR A 132 -12.44 -9.23 -2.49
N PRO A 133 -12.00 -8.63 -3.63
CA PRO A 133 -12.90 -8.38 -4.76
C PRO A 133 -13.31 -9.61 -5.60
N LEU A 134 -12.61 -10.75 -5.53
CA LEU A 134 -12.88 -11.92 -6.40
C LEU A 134 -14.34 -12.42 -6.35
N PRO A 135 -15.00 -12.54 -5.17
CA PRO A 135 -16.40 -12.92 -5.10
C PRO A 135 -17.31 -11.92 -5.83
N ALA A 136 -16.93 -10.64 -5.88
CA ALA A 136 -17.67 -9.61 -6.61
C ALA A 136 -17.58 -9.78 -8.14
N PHE A 137 -16.58 -10.51 -8.64
CA PHE A 137 -16.45 -10.90 -10.05
C PHE A 137 -17.02 -12.30 -10.33
N GLY A 138 -17.64 -12.96 -9.36
CA GLY A 138 -18.21 -14.30 -9.51
C GLY A 138 -17.22 -15.44 -9.24
N VAL A 139 -16.04 -15.14 -8.69
CA VAL A 139 -15.03 -16.14 -8.34
C VAL A 139 -15.02 -16.32 -6.83
N PRO A 140 -15.74 -17.32 -6.28
CA PRO A 140 -15.59 -17.65 -4.88
C PRO A 140 -14.16 -18.14 -4.62
N PHE A 141 -13.64 -17.78 -3.46
CA PHE A 141 -12.38 -18.30 -2.94
C PHE A 141 -12.50 -18.42 -1.43
N ASP A 142 -11.74 -19.35 -0.87
CA ASP A 142 -11.50 -19.47 0.56
C ASP A 142 -10.01 -19.31 0.84
N ILE A 143 -9.64 -19.11 2.11
CA ILE A 143 -8.23 -19.12 2.52
C ILE A 143 -8.04 -20.29 3.48
N GLU A 144 -7.28 -21.28 3.02
CA GLU A 144 -6.82 -22.39 3.83
C GLU A 144 -5.54 -21.98 4.59
N GLU A 145 -5.41 -22.42 5.84
CA GLU A 145 -4.35 -21.96 6.75
C GLU A 145 -2.93 -22.28 6.27
N VAL A 146 -2.74 -23.44 5.62
CA VAL A 146 -1.44 -23.89 5.10
C VAL A 146 -1.28 -23.55 3.62
N ARG A 147 -2.34 -23.71 2.83
CA ARG A 147 -2.28 -23.58 1.36
C ARG A 147 -2.43 -22.14 0.88
N GLY A 148 -3.02 -21.26 1.70
CA GLY A 148 -3.36 -19.90 1.31
C GLY A 148 -4.69 -19.85 0.53
N PRO A 149 -4.87 -18.88 -0.39
CA PRO A 149 -6.12 -18.75 -1.12
C PRO A 149 -6.37 -19.95 -2.04
N VAL A 150 -7.56 -20.52 -1.94
CA VAL A 150 -8.04 -21.65 -2.73
C VAL A 150 -9.29 -21.23 -3.49
N ILE A 151 -9.17 -21.22 -4.81
CA ILE A 151 -10.31 -21.03 -5.72
C ILE A 151 -10.90 -22.42 -5.96
N GLN A 152 -12.12 -22.69 -5.47
CA GLN A 152 -12.70 -24.04 -5.48
C GLN A 152 -12.96 -24.54 -6.90
N THR A 153 -13.33 -23.62 -7.81
CA THR A 153 -13.56 -23.93 -9.23
C THR A 153 -12.66 -23.06 -10.08
N PRO A 154 -11.38 -23.47 -10.29
CA PRO A 154 -10.50 -22.76 -11.20
C PRO A 154 -11.11 -22.74 -12.60
N LEU A 155 -11.10 -21.56 -13.22
CA LEU A 155 -11.63 -21.36 -14.56
C LEU A 155 -10.77 -22.15 -15.57
N ARG A 156 -11.40 -23.14 -16.22
CA ARG A 156 -10.73 -24.04 -17.19
C ARG A 156 -11.49 -24.19 -18.51
N SER A 157 -12.66 -23.57 -18.65
CA SER A 157 -13.47 -23.62 -19.87
C SER A 157 -13.97 -22.24 -20.27
N GLU A 158 -14.32 -22.11 -21.53
CA GLU A 158 -14.89 -20.88 -22.10
C GLU A 158 -16.23 -20.52 -21.44
N GLU A 159 -17.03 -21.52 -21.08
CA GLU A 159 -18.28 -21.34 -20.33
C GLU A 159 -18.04 -20.79 -18.94
N GLY A 160 -17.00 -21.27 -18.24
CA GLY A 160 -16.58 -20.72 -16.95
C GLY A 160 -16.15 -19.27 -17.06
N LEU A 161 -15.48 -18.89 -18.16
CA LEU A 161 -15.09 -17.51 -18.44
C LEU A 161 -16.30 -16.60 -18.72
N LYS A 162 -17.29 -17.09 -19.47
CA LYS A 162 -18.55 -16.38 -19.77
C LYS A 162 -19.44 -16.15 -18.54
N ALA A 163 -19.23 -16.92 -17.47
CA ALA A 163 -19.92 -16.74 -16.20
C ALA A 163 -19.33 -15.59 -15.34
N LEU A 164 -18.16 -15.06 -15.71
CA LEU A 164 -17.61 -13.85 -15.11
C LEU A 164 -18.27 -12.58 -15.65
N HIS A 165 -18.09 -11.50 -14.91
CA HIS A 165 -18.51 -10.13 -15.25
C HIS A 165 -17.24 -9.29 -15.53
N PRO A 166 -17.27 -8.22 -16.35
CA PRO A 166 -16.10 -7.74 -17.09
C PRO A 166 -14.92 -7.14 -16.28
N ILE A 167 -13.69 -7.45 -16.72
CA ILE A 167 -12.66 -6.51 -17.24
C ILE A 167 -11.84 -7.29 -18.30
N ASP A 168 -11.38 -6.69 -19.40
CA ASP A 168 -10.47 -7.40 -20.33
C ASP A 168 -9.50 -6.49 -21.12
N LEU A 169 -8.21 -6.87 -21.14
CA LEU A 169 -7.07 -6.11 -21.67
C LEU A 169 -6.02 -7.10 -22.20
N GLU A 170 -6.29 -7.61 -23.40
CA GLU A 170 -5.50 -8.66 -24.05
C GLU A 170 -4.08 -8.15 -24.40
N LYS A 171 -2.94 -8.85 -24.33
CA LYS A 171 -2.35 -9.89 -23.45
C LYS A 171 -0.95 -10.10 -24.05
N LEU A 172 0.14 -9.74 -23.34
CA LEU A 172 1.48 -10.25 -23.64
C LEU A 172 2.59 -9.19 -23.90
N HIS A 173 2.19 -8.10 -24.57
CA HIS A 173 2.70 -6.71 -24.45
C HIS A 173 2.07 -5.99 -23.22
N PHE A 174 1.14 -6.71 -22.59
CA PHE A 174 0.49 -6.49 -21.30
C PHE A 174 1.30 -5.80 -20.22
N VAL A 175 2.60 -6.02 -20.03
CA VAL A 175 3.24 -5.29 -18.91
C VAL A 175 3.22 -3.80 -19.25
N GLY A 176 3.58 -3.39 -20.46
CA GLY A 176 3.41 -2.01 -20.89
C GLY A 176 1.94 -1.58 -20.98
N GLU A 177 1.07 -2.47 -21.48
CA GLU A 177 -0.35 -2.17 -21.76
C GLU A 177 -1.22 -2.16 -20.50
N SER A 178 -1.11 -3.13 -19.60
CA SER A 178 -1.67 -3.11 -18.25
C SER A 178 -1.16 -1.91 -17.47
N LEU A 179 0.12 -1.55 -17.56
CA LEU A 179 0.62 -0.30 -16.95
C LEU A 179 -0.06 0.95 -17.56
N ARG A 180 -0.31 0.97 -18.89
CA ARG A 180 -1.08 2.03 -19.58
C ARG A 180 -2.53 2.08 -19.10
N ILE A 181 -3.18 0.95 -18.91
CA ILE A 181 -4.58 0.91 -18.46
C ILE A 181 -4.71 1.22 -16.98
N LEU A 182 -3.83 0.69 -16.12
CA LEU A 182 -3.76 1.08 -14.71
C LEU A 182 -3.63 2.60 -14.58
N ARG A 183 -2.84 3.23 -15.46
CA ARG A 183 -2.75 4.69 -15.53
C ARG A 183 -4.08 5.36 -15.88
N GLN A 184 -4.81 4.85 -16.88
CA GLN A 184 -6.07 5.45 -17.33
C GLN A 184 -7.22 5.22 -16.33
N GLU A 185 -7.41 3.99 -15.89
CA GLU A 185 -8.58 3.58 -15.10
C GLU A 185 -8.39 3.82 -13.61
N ILE A 186 -7.19 3.63 -13.07
CA ILE A 186 -6.94 3.75 -11.63
C ILE A 186 -6.26 5.08 -11.32
N VAL A 187 -5.09 5.35 -11.90
CA VAL A 187 -4.31 6.55 -11.57
C VAL A 187 -5.08 7.82 -11.93
N SER A 188 -5.64 7.89 -13.14
CA SER A 188 -6.37 9.08 -13.57
C SER A 188 -7.68 9.23 -12.78
N LEU A 189 -8.41 8.15 -12.53
CA LEU A 189 -9.63 8.17 -11.71
C LEU A 189 -9.35 8.64 -10.29
N VAL A 190 -8.33 8.09 -9.61
CA VAL A 190 -7.93 8.54 -8.27
C VAL A 190 -7.48 10.00 -8.30
N ARG A 191 -6.72 10.43 -9.31
CA ARG A 191 -6.32 11.84 -9.45
C ARG A 191 -7.52 12.76 -9.68
N THR A 192 -8.54 12.34 -10.41
CA THR A 192 -9.76 13.12 -10.66
C THR A 192 -10.68 13.16 -9.44
N GLN A 193 -10.91 12.03 -8.78
CA GLN A 193 -11.81 11.93 -7.63
C GLN A 193 -11.17 12.42 -6.32
N CYS A 194 -9.89 12.13 -6.14
CA CYS A 194 -9.11 12.41 -4.94
C CYS A 194 -7.77 13.09 -5.29
N PRO A 195 -7.81 14.32 -5.85
CA PRO A 195 -6.60 15.03 -6.27
C PRO A 195 -5.63 15.19 -5.09
N GLY A 196 -4.35 14.85 -5.32
CA GLY A 196 -3.30 14.90 -4.29
C GLY A 196 -3.06 13.58 -3.55
N THR A 197 -3.86 12.53 -3.80
CA THR A 197 -3.58 11.18 -3.32
C THR A 197 -2.37 10.61 -4.05
N LEU A 198 -1.35 10.21 -3.30
CA LEU A 198 -0.13 9.63 -3.85
C LEU A 198 -0.34 8.15 -4.14
N LEU A 199 0.18 7.70 -5.28
CA LEU A 199 0.06 6.33 -5.74
C LEU A 199 1.41 5.65 -5.74
N VAL A 200 1.46 4.46 -5.13
CA VAL A 200 2.64 3.59 -5.07
C VAL A 200 2.36 2.37 -5.93
N LEU A 201 3.23 2.09 -6.90
CA LEU A 201 3.20 0.85 -7.68
C LEU A 201 4.27 -0.11 -7.18
N TYR A 202 3.86 -1.32 -6.81
CA TYR A 202 4.77 -2.41 -6.46
C TYR A 202 4.47 -3.64 -7.33
N ILE A 203 5.53 -4.19 -7.91
CA ILE A 203 5.54 -5.46 -8.66
C ILE A 203 6.72 -6.23 -8.08
N ASN A 204 6.54 -7.48 -7.66
CA ASN A 204 7.66 -8.31 -7.21
C ASN A 204 8.36 -8.95 -8.43
N GLY A 205 9.69 -9.07 -8.40
CA GLY A 205 10.51 -9.49 -9.54
C GLY A 205 10.60 -8.42 -10.64
N ASN A 206 10.61 -7.14 -10.27
CA ASN A 206 10.41 -6.03 -11.20
C ASN A 206 11.68 -5.50 -11.90
N GLY A 207 12.84 -6.08 -11.63
CA GLY A 207 14.11 -5.62 -12.20
C GLY A 207 14.12 -5.51 -13.72
N GLY A 208 13.31 -6.29 -14.44
CA GLY A 208 13.18 -6.20 -15.91
C GLY A 208 12.25 -5.09 -16.44
N PHE A 209 11.53 -4.37 -15.57
CA PHE A 209 10.40 -3.51 -15.98
C PHE A 209 10.41 -2.09 -15.39
N LEU A 210 11.45 -1.71 -14.64
CA LEU A 210 11.52 -0.43 -13.90
C LEU A 210 11.20 0.79 -14.78
N GLU A 211 11.79 0.88 -15.97
CA GLU A 211 11.61 2.00 -16.88
C GLU A 211 10.16 2.09 -17.39
N ARG A 212 9.48 0.95 -17.54
CA ARG A 212 8.08 0.89 -17.94
C ARG A 212 7.15 1.28 -16.80
N MET A 213 7.47 0.87 -15.57
CA MET A 213 6.72 1.24 -14.37
C MET A 213 6.67 2.76 -14.19
N LYS A 214 7.77 3.47 -14.47
CA LYS A 214 7.84 4.94 -14.43
C LYS A 214 6.83 5.63 -15.36
N GLY A 215 6.47 5.00 -16.49
CA GLY A 215 5.50 5.54 -17.45
C GLY A 215 4.03 5.55 -16.98
N THR A 216 3.71 4.91 -15.86
CA THR A 216 2.34 4.82 -15.32
C THR A 216 1.81 6.11 -14.70
N GLY A 217 2.69 7.07 -14.36
CA GLY A 217 2.27 8.29 -13.67
C GLY A 217 1.92 8.11 -12.19
N VAL A 218 2.34 6.98 -11.59
CA VAL A 218 2.41 6.83 -10.13
C VAL A 218 3.53 7.71 -9.55
N ASP A 219 3.41 8.04 -8.27
CA ASP A 219 4.32 8.97 -7.59
C ASP A 219 5.52 8.22 -6.98
N VAL A 220 5.34 6.94 -6.65
CA VAL A 220 6.37 6.09 -6.03
C VAL A 220 6.43 4.71 -6.69
N ILE A 221 7.64 4.20 -6.94
CA ILE A 221 7.88 2.81 -7.37
C ILE A 221 8.47 1.99 -6.21
N GLY A 222 7.80 0.91 -5.84
CA GLY A 222 8.34 -0.08 -4.92
C GLY A 222 9.34 -0.99 -5.62
N LEU A 223 10.56 -1.06 -5.11
CA LEU A 223 11.61 -1.97 -5.55
C LEU A 223 11.61 -3.21 -4.66
N ASP A 224 11.72 -4.40 -5.27
CA ASP A 224 12.06 -5.61 -4.52
C ASP A 224 13.58 -5.73 -4.31
N TRP A 225 13.99 -6.72 -3.52
CA TRP A 225 15.37 -6.90 -3.09
C TRP A 225 16.30 -7.49 -4.16
N THR A 226 15.75 -7.98 -5.27
CA THR A 226 16.55 -8.51 -6.39
C THR A 226 17.17 -7.41 -7.24
N VAL A 227 16.66 -6.18 -7.11
CA VAL A 227 17.20 -4.97 -7.73
C VAL A 227 18.19 -4.33 -6.77
N ASP A 228 19.43 -4.07 -7.18
CA ASP A 228 20.31 -3.25 -6.34
C ASP A 228 19.75 -1.82 -6.23
N MET A 229 19.79 -1.23 -5.03
CA MET A 229 19.20 0.08 -4.78
C MET A 229 19.84 1.19 -5.62
N ALA A 230 21.17 1.16 -5.82
CA ALA A 230 21.85 2.17 -6.63
C ALA A 230 21.52 2.00 -8.12
N ASP A 231 21.46 0.75 -8.61
CA ASP A 231 21.00 0.46 -9.97
C ASP A 231 19.55 0.92 -10.19
N GLY A 232 18.65 0.56 -9.28
CA GLY A 232 17.24 0.96 -9.32
C GLY A 232 17.09 2.48 -9.35
N ARG A 233 17.83 3.20 -8.50
CA ARG A 233 17.82 4.67 -8.50
C ARG A 233 18.37 5.26 -9.80
N LYS A 234 19.47 4.71 -10.32
CA LYS A 234 20.08 5.15 -11.59
C LYS A 234 19.11 4.97 -12.77
N ARG A 235 18.46 3.81 -12.86
CA ARG A 235 17.54 3.45 -13.95
C ARG A 235 16.24 4.24 -13.92
N LEU A 236 15.69 4.47 -12.72
CA LEU A 236 14.49 5.29 -12.55
C LEU A 236 14.75 6.79 -12.62
N GLY A 237 15.98 7.23 -12.34
CA GLY A 237 16.36 8.64 -12.28
C GLY A 237 15.74 9.39 -11.09
N SER A 238 16.02 10.69 -10.99
CA SER A 238 15.59 11.53 -9.85
C SER A 238 14.15 12.03 -9.92
N GLY A 239 13.46 11.81 -11.04
CA GLY A 239 12.10 12.33 -11.27
C GLY A 239 10.97 11.48 -10.66
N ILE A 240 11.29 10.39 -9.97
CA ILE A 240 10.30 9.53 -9.31
C ILE A 240 10.85 9.04 -7.96
N SER A 241 9.98 9.00 -6.96
CA SER A 241 10.31 8.46 -5.65
C SER A 241 10.33 6.94 -5.69
N ILE A 242 11.08 6.32 -4.78
CA ILE A 242 11.13 4.85 -4.65
C ILE A 242 10.84 4.42 -3.22
N GLN A 243 10.32 3.19 -3.10
CA GLN A 243 10.08 2.52 -1.83
C GLN A 243 10.84 1.19 -1.79
N GLY A 244 11.41 0.82 -0.64
CA GLY A 244 12.15 -0.43 -0.48
C GLY A 244 13.60 -0.22 -0.02
N ASN A 245 14.49 -1.19 -0.19
CA ASN A 245 14.22 -2.52 -0.74
C ASN A 245 14.96 -3.66 -0.01
N VAL A 246 15.17 -3.48 1.30
CA VAL A 246 15.87 -4.45 2.16
C VAL A 246 15.25 -5.85 2.00
N ASP A 247 16.06 -6.88 1.79
CA ASP A 247 15.58 -8.28 1.74
C ASP A 247 14.94 -8.65 3.10
N PRO A 248 13.69 -9.13 3.14
CA PRO A 248 13.07 -9.60 4.38
C PRO A 248 13.91 -10.65 5.14
N ALA A 249 14.73 -11.45 4.43
CA ALA A 249 15.62 -12.41 5.05
C ALA A 249 16.70 -11.75 5.94
N CYS A 250 17.06 -10.49 5.69
CA CYS A 250 17.99 -9.75 6.54
C CYS A 250 17.48 -9.56 7.97
N LEU A 251 16.16 -9.64 8.20
CA LEU A 251 15.58 -9.57 9.55
C LEU A 251 15.89 -10.79 10.42
N PHE A 252 16.51 -11.84 9.86
CA PHE A 252 17.03 -12.99 10.61
C PHE A 252 18.54 -12.90 10.88
N SER A 253 19.20 -11.86 10.40
CA SER A 253 20.63 -11.64 10.64
C SER A 253 20.88 -11.02 12.03
N PRO A 254 22.11 -11.10 12.57
CA PRO A 254 22.48 -10.32 13.75
C PRO A 254 22.20 -8.83 13.56
N LEU A 255 21.71 -8.14 14.60
CA LEU A 255 21.30 -6.73 14.53
C LEU A 255 22.36 -5.77 13.93
N PRO A 256 23.68 -5.95 14.16
CA PRO A 256 24.68 -5.14 13.46
C PRO A 256 24.64 -5.29 11.94
N ALA A 257 24.52 -6.53 11.43
CA ALA A 257 24.44 -6.79 9.99
C ALA A 257 23.16 -6.20 9.36
N LEU A 258 22.03 -6.29 10.09
CA LEU A 258 20.80 -5.62 9.69
C LEU A 258 20.97 -4.09 9.63
N THR A 259 21.69 -3.51 10.59
CA THR A 259 21.99 -2.07 10.62
C THR A 259 22.79 -1.65 9.39
N ASP A 260 23.83 -2.41 9.06
CA ASP A 260 24.70 -2.13 7.92
C ASP A 260 23.92 -2.22 6.60
N GLU A 261 23.03 -3.21 6.46
CA GLU A 261 22.19 -3.34 5.27
C GLU A 261 21.19 -2.18 5.13
N ILE A 262 20.54 -1.76 6.22
CA ILE A 262 19.63 -0.59 6.22
C ILE A 262 20.41 0.67 5.81
N LYS A 263 21.58 0.90 6.40
CA LYS A 263 22.44 2.05 6.08
C LYS A 263 22.89 2.02 4.63
N ARG A 264 23.30 0.86 4.11
CA ARG A 264 23.70 0.67 2.71
C ARG A 264 22.54 1.03 1.77
N VAL A 265 21.35 0.48 2.01
CA VAL A 265 20.16 0.77 1.19
C VAL A 265 19.82 2.26 1.22
N VAL A 266 19.79 2.90 2.39
CA VAL A 266 19.49 4.34 2.50
C VAL A 266 20.56 5.19 1.80
N LYS A 267 21.85 4.85 1.96
CA LYS A 267 22.97 5.52 1.27
C LYS A 267 22.82 5.42 -0.25
N CYS A 268 22.56 4.22 -0.78
CA CYS A 268 22.36 3.98 -2.21
C CYS A 268 21.10 4.64 -2.76
N ALA A 269 20.03 4.75 -1.95
CA ALA A 269 18.80 5.41 -2.35
C ALA A 269 18.95 6.93 -2.43
N GLY A 270 19.81 7.53 -1.60
CA GLY A 270 20.05 8.96 -1.54
C GLY A 270 18.98 9.74 -0.73
N PRO A 271 19.20 11.04 -0.51
CA PRO A 271 18.51 11.82 0.52
C PRO A 271 17.11 12.32 0.15
N ARG A 272 16.62 12.01 -1.05
CA ARG A 272 15.32 12.50 -1.56
C ARG A 272 14.57 11.39 -2.27
N GLY A 273 13.24 11.43 -2.18
CA GLY A 273 12.39 10.50 -2.90
C GLY A 273 12.64 9.03 -2.51
N HIS A 274 12.89 8.75 -1.23
CA HIS A 274 13.08 7.40 -0.71
C HIS A 274 12.15 7.17 0.49
N ILE A 275 11.40 6.07 0.44
CA ILE A 275 10.65 5.51 1.56
C ILE A 275 11.31 4.16 1.89
N LEU A 276 11.95 4.08 3.05
CA LEU A 276 12.57 2.84 3.48
C LEU A 276 11.49 1.79 3.74
N ASN A 277 11.65 0.62 3.13
CA ASN A 277 10.77 -0.52 3.31
C ASN A 277 11.58 -1.79 3.02
N LEU A 278 10.97 -2.93 3.27
CA LEU A 278 11.44 -4.20 2.75
C LEU A 278 11.15 -4.30 1.25
N GLY A 279 11.86 -5.19 0.56
CA GLY A 279 11.61 -5.56 -0.83
C GLY A 279 10.42 -6.53 -0.99
N HIS A 280 9.92 -7.09 0.11
CA HIS A 280 8.68 -7.89 0.17
C HIS A 280 8.10 -7.88 1.60
N GLY A 281 7.07 -8.69 1.87
CA GLY A 281 6.43 -8.70 3.18
C GLY A 281 7.28 -9.37 4.25
N VAL A 282 7.12 -8.92 5.50
CA VAL A 282 7.71 -9.57 6.69
C VAL A 282 7.40 -11.08 6.66
N LEU A 283 8.42 -11.90 6.91
CA LEU A 283 8.33 -13.35 6.85
C LEU A 283 7.74 -13.91 8.15
N VAL A 284 7.12 -15.08 8.06
CA VAL A 284 6.70 -15.82 9.25
C VAL A 284 7.95 -16.23 10.02
N GLY A 285 7.93 -16.07 11.34
CA GLY A 285 9.07 -16.40 12.21
C GLY A 285 10.10 -15.28 12.37
N THR A 286 9.95 -14.15 11.68
CA THR A 286 10.81 -12.98 11.91
C THR A 286 10.73 -12.53 13.38
N PRO A 287 11.87 -12.36 14.08
CA PRO A 287 11.86 -11.85 15.45
C PRO A 287 11.30 -10.43 15.53
N GLU A 288 10.39 -10.18 16.48
CA GLU A 288 9.83 -8.84 16.72
C GLU A 288 10.93 -7.82 17.10
N GLU A 289 12.00 -8.29 17.77
CA GLU A 289 13.19 -7.48 18.09
C GLU A 289 13.87 -6.96 16.82
N ALA A 290 14.00 -7.78 15.77
CA ALA A 290 14.60 -7.34 14.52
C ALA A 290 13.75 -6.28 13.80
N VAL A 291 12.42 -6.39 13.91
CA VAL A 291 11.48 -5.39 13.37
C VAL A 291 11.58 -4.08 14.16
N ALA A 292 11.61 -4.14 15.50
CA ALA A 292 11.83 -2.97 16.34
C ALA A 292 13.17 -2.28 16.00
N HIS A 293 14.24 -3.06 15.91
CA HIS A 293 15.57 -2.58 15.55
C HIS A 293 15.60 -1.91 14.18
N PHE A 294 14.93 -2.47 13.17
CA PHE A 294 14.81 -1.83 11.85
C PHE A 294 14.21 -0.43 11.94
N PHE A 295 13.13 -0.26 12.71
CA PHE A 295 12.48 1.05 12.87
C PHE A 295 13.31 2.02 13.70
N ASP A 296 14.03 1.53 14.71
CA ASP A 296 14.94 2.35 15.51
C ASP A 296 16.12 2.87 14.67
N VAL A 297 16.73 2.00 13.86
CA VAL A 297 17.77 2.40 12.91
C VAL A 297 17.20 3.45 11.95
N ALA A 298 16.06 3.20 11.31
CA ALA A 298 15.43 4.13 10.38
C ALA A 298 15.18 5.53 10.99
N ARG A 299 14.71 5.59 12.24
CA ARG A 299 14.51 6.85 12.98
C ARG A 299 15.81 7.55 13.35
N SER A 300 16.87 6.80 13.61
CA SER A 300 18.19 7.33 14.00
C SER A 300 18.94 7.99 12.83
N LEU A 301 18.65 7.60 11.59
CA LEU A 301 19.31 8.14 10.41
C LEU A 301 18.97 9.61 10.20
N LYS A 302 19.96 10.39 9.76
CA LYS A 302 19.79 11.77 9.30
C LYS A 302 20.52 11.96 7.99
N PHE A 303 19.92 12.66 7.03
CA PHE A 303 20.55 12.87 5.75
C PHE A 303 21.74 13.84 5.82
N ASP A 304 21.70 14.83 6.72
CA ASP A 304 22.78 15.81 6.90
C ASP A 304 24.09 15.17 7.40
N THR A 305 24.00 14.06 8.15
CA THR A 305 25.18 13.33 8.64
C THR A 305 25.73 12.34 7.61
N LEU A 306 24.93 11.93 6.62
CA LEU A 306 25.36 11.00 5.57
C LEU A 306 26.16 11.70 4.46
N SER A 307 26.06 13.03 4.35
CA SER A 307 26.88 13.82 3.42
C SER A 307 28.32 14.01 3.86
N GLU A 308 28.66 13.82 5.14
CA GLU A 308 30.05 13.94 5.61
C GLU A 308 30.91 12.73 5.17
N ASP A 309 30.30 11.55 5.05
CA ASP A 309 30.95 10.35 4.53
C ASP A 309 31.19 10.36 3.01
N HIS A 310 30.62 11.34 2.27
CA HIS A 310 30.85 11.46 0.82
C HIS A 310 32.27 11.93 0.45
N LEU A 311 33.08 12.37 1.42
CA LEU A 311 34.46 12.81 1.18
C LEU A 311 35.51 11.73 1.45
N MET A 312 35.11 10.55 1.91
CA MET A 312 36.04 9.48 2.30
C MET A 312 35.55 8.14 1.79
N GLU A 313 35.81 7.82 0.52
CA GLU A 313 35.99 6.46 -0.06
C GLU A 313 35.54 6.42 -1.53
N GLU A 314 36.46 6.73 -2.44
CA GLU A 314 36.47 6.06 -3.74
C GLU A 314 37.13 4.68 -3.56
N PRO A 315 36.48 3.56 -3.91
CA PRO A 315 37.15 2.27 -3.91
C PRO A 315 38.19 2.26 -5.04
N LYS A 316 39.46 2.10 -4.67
CA LYS A 316 40.52 1.78 -5.64
C LYS A 316 40.16 0.47 -6.34
N LEU A 317 39.90 0.56 -7.64
CA LEU A 317 39.92 -0.58 -8.54
C LEU A 317 41.27 -1.31 -8.39
N VAL A 318 41.22 -2.53 -7.86
CA VAL A 318 42.30 -3.49 -8.04
C VAL A 318 42.01 -4.19 -9.36
N VAL A 319 42.87 -3.91 -10.35
CA VAL A 319 42.91 -4.55 -11.67
C VAL A 319 43.24 -6.02 -11.54
#